data_AF-A0A2D4GSG7-F1
#
_entry.id   AF-A0A2D4GSG7-F1
#
_cell.length_a   1.000
_cell.length_b   1.000
_cell.length_c   1.000
_cell.angle_alpha   90.00
_cell.angle_beta   90.00
_cell.angle_gamma   90.00
#
_symmetry.space_group_name_H-M   'P 1'
#
loop_
_entity.id
_entity.type
_entity.pdbx_description
1 polymer ?
#
loop_
_entity_poly.entity_id
_entity_poly.type
_entity_poly.pdbx_seq_one_letter_code
_entity_poly.pdbx_strand_id
1 'polypeptide(L)'
;HSAFDVLRTMLPVGCVRIIPYSDQYEEAYRCNFLGLGPQVKIPPHILSSEFAVLVEVRPATRLSLYPVLFDEDQPHSKYEFVVTSGSPLAADRVGPTILNKIEAALMNQNLSVDVVDQCLICLKEEWMNKVKVLFKFTKVDSRPKEDTQKLLSILGASEEDNVKLLKFWMTGLSKTYKSHLMSTVRSPTSLESRT
;
A
#
# COMPACT_ATOMS: atom_id res chain seq x y z
N HIS A 1 8.95 -3.71 -14.79
CA HIS A 1 7.49 -3.81 -15.07
C HIS A 1 6.84 -4.85 -14.16
N SER A 2 7.26 -6.12 -14.23
CA SER A 2 6.75 -7.23 -13.40
C SER A 2 6.68 -6.94 -11.89
N ALA A 3 7.71 -6.31 -11.29
CA ALA A 3 7.71 -5.99 -9.87
C ALA A 3 6.53 -5.06 -9.47
N PHE A 4 6.21 -4.06 -10.28
CA PHE A 4 5.07 -3.17 -10.00
C PHE A 4 3.73 -3.86 -10.20
N ASP A 5 3.64 -4.82 -11.12
CA ASP A 5 2.42 -5.60 -11.33
C ASP A 5 2.08 -6.47 -10.12
N VAL A 6 3.10 -6.99 -9.43
CA VAL A 6 2.95 -7.71 -8.16
C VAL A 6 2.68 -6.73 -7.02
N LEU A 7 3.49 -5.68 -6.84
CA LEU A 7 3.34 -4.78 -5.69
C LEU A 7 2.00 -4.04 -5.67
N ARG A 8 1.45 -3.69 -6.85
CA ARG A 8 0.14 -3.02 -6.92
C ARG A 8 -1.02 -3.90 -6.47
N THR A 9 -0.88 -5.23 -6.46
CA THR A 9 -1.97 -6.13 -6.02
C THR A 9 -2.28 -5.92 -4.55
N MET A 10 -1.32 -5.46 -3.75
CA MET A 10 -1.48 -5.15 -2.32
C MET A 10 -2.20 -3.83 -2.03
N LEU A 11 -2.38 -2.98 -3.05
CA LEU A 11 -3.02 -1.67 -2.89
C LEU A 11 -4.40 -1.62 -3.56
N PRO A 12 -5.32 -0.75 -3.09
CA PRO A 12 -6.50 -0.40 -3.84
C PRO A 12 -6.11 0.32 -5.12
N VAL A 13 -6.81 0.05 -6.23
CA VAL A 13 -6.47 0.60 -7.55
C VAL A 13 -6.39 2.14 -7.55
N GLY A 14 -7.25 2.82 -6.79
CA GLY A 14 -7.25 4.29 -6.69
C GLY A 14 -6.06 4.88 -5.90
N CYS A 15 -5.28 4.06 -5.20
CA CYS A 15 -4.10 4.49 -4.45
C CYS A 15 -2.80 4.41 -5.26
N VAL A 16 -2.86 3.85 -6.48
CA VAL A 16 -1.67 3.51 -7.27
C VAL A 16 -1.45 4.53 -8.38
N ARG A 17 -0.26 5.12 -8.42
CA ARG A 17 0.23 6.07 -9.43
C ARG A 17 1.62 5.64 -9.87
N ILE A 18 1.73 5.06 -11.06
CA ILE A 18 2.95 4.41 -11.54
C ILE A 18 3.56 5.22 -12.68
N ILE A 19 4.86 5.49 -12.57
CA ILE A 19 5.71 5.83 -13.72
C ILE A 19 6.62 4.60 -13.95
N PRO A 20 6.35 3.77 -14.97
CA PRO A 20 6.96 2.43 -15.07
C PRO A 20 8.45 2.47 -15.37
N TYR A 21 8.90 3.52 -16.06
CA TYR A 21 10.29 3.81 -16.36
C TYR A 21 10.45 5.31 -16.66
N SER A 22 11.48 5.93 -16.10
CA SER A 22 11.80 7.34 -16.26
C SER A 22 13.31 7.53 -16.33
N ASP A 23 13.75 8.43 -17.21
CA ASP A 23 15.15 8.83 -17.36
C ASP A 23 15.56 9.94 -16.37
N GLN A 24 14.64 10.34 -15.49
CA GLN A 24 14.86 11.32 -14.42
C GLN A 24 14.07 10.94 -13.16
N TYR A 25 14.51 11.45 -12.01
CA TYR A 25 13.76 11.31 -10.77
C TYR A 25 12.43 12.07 -10.84
N GLU A 26 11.39 11.50 -10.24
CA GLU A 26 10.04 12.07 -10.19
C GLU A 26 9.53 12.08 -8.76
N GLU A 27 8.98 13.22 -8.36
CA GLU A 27 8.53 13.48 -6.99
C GLU A 27 7.27 12.69 -6.60
N ALA A 28 7.05 12.51 -5.29
CA ALA A 28 5.95 11.72 -4.75
C ALA A 28 4.54 12.23 -5.12
N TYR A 29 4.39 13.52 -5.47
CA TYR A 29 3.13 14.07 -5.95
C TYR A 29 2.78 13.62 -7.37
N ARG A 30 3.74 13.10 -8.15
CA ARG A 30 3.52 12.51 -9.48
C ARG A 30 3.22 11.02 -9.40
N CYS A 31 4.02 10.26 -8.66
CA CYS A 31 3.90 8.81 -8.55
C CYS A 31 4.26 8.30 -7.15
N ASN A 32 3.71 7.15 -6.77
CA ASN A 32 4.19 6.38 -5.62
C ASN A 32 4.98 5.12 -6.02
N PHE A 33 4.88 4.68 -7.27
CA PHE A 33 5.79 3.68 -7.86
C PHE A 33 6.55 4.33 -9.03
N LEU A 34 7.88 4.26 -8.97
CA LEU A 34 8.77 4.90 -9.93
C LEU A 34 9.86 3.92 -10.37
N GLY A 35 9.86 3.56 -11.65
CA GLY A 35 10.98 2.87 -12.28
C GLY A 35 11.97 3.88 -12.81
N LEU A 36 13.26 3.66 -12.59
CA LEU A 36 14.33 4.57 -13.00
C LEU A 36 15.34 3.89 -13.92
N GLY A 37 15.93 4.67 -14.82
CA GLY A 37 17.12 4.28 -15.53
C GLY A 37 18.32 4.08 -14.58
N PRO A 38 19.26 3.17 -14.87
CA PRO A 38 20.38 2.85 -13.96
C PRO A 38 21.31 4.02 -13.64
N GLN A 39 21.34 5.04 -14.50
CA GLN A 39 22.22 6.20 -14.38
C GLN A 39 21.53 7.42 -13.76
N VAL A 40 20.24 7.30 -13.39
CA VAL A 40 19.48 8.40 -12.81
C VAL A 40 19.99 8.66 -11.39
N LYS A 41 20.37 9.92 -11.14
CA LYS A 41 20.79 10.36 -9.81
C LYS A 41 19.57 10.64 -8.95
N ILE A 42 19.49 9.95 -7.81
CA ILE A 42 18.43 10.16 -6.83
C ILE A 42 18.84 11.30 -5.89
N PRO A 43 17.95 12.27 -5.60
CA PRO A 43 18.27 13.37 -4.69
C PRO A 43 18.67 12.87 -3.28
N PRO A 44 19.67 13.50 -2.61
CA PRO A 44 20.15 13.04 -1.31
C PRO A 44 19.08 12.96 -0.21
N HIS A 45 18.12 13.89 -0.23
CA HIS A 45 17.03 13.92 0.75
C HIS A 45 16.07 12.72 0.63
N ILE A 46 16.05 12.04 -0.52
CA ILE A 46 15.27 10.82 -0.74
C ILE A 46 16.02 9.61 -0.20
N LEU A 47 17.35 9.57 -0.37
CA LEU A 47 18.19 8.47 0.11
C LEU A 47 18.12 8.31 1.64
N SER A 48 17.95 9.41 2.37
CA SER A 48 17.78 9.41 3.83
C SER A 48 16.33 9.53 4.28
N SER A 49 15.35 9.42 3.37
CA SER A 49 13.95 9.63 3.69
C SER A 49 13.34 8.39 4.36
N GLU A 50 12.55 8.60 5.41
CA GLU A 50 11.69 7.56 6.00
C GLU A 50 10.45 7.25 5.14
N PHE A 51 10.19 8.05 4.11
CA PHE A 51 9.00 7.94 3.25
C PHE A 51 9.30 7.37 1.86
N ALA A 52 10.53 6.90 1.64
CA ALA A 52 10.96 6.31 0.37
C ALA A 52 11.72 5.00 0.63
N VAL A 53 11.45 4.01 -0.22
CA VAL A 53 12.19 2.75 -0.26
C VAL A 53 12.79 2.62 -1.66
N LEU A 54 14.08 2.32 -1.71
CA LEU A 54 14.83 2.11 -2.94
C LEU A 54 15.14 0.63 -3.10
N VAL A 55 14.86 0.10 -4.28
CA VAL A 55 15.21 -1.26 -4.68
C VAL A 55 16.17 -1.17 -5.86
N GLU A 56 17.45 -1.37 -5.59
CA GLU A 56 18.48 -1.42 -6.62
C GLU A 56 18.64 -2.86 -7.12
N VAL A 57 18.61 -3.03 -8.44
CA VAL A 57 18.83 -4.32 -9.10
C VAL A 57 20.19 -4.28 -9.78
N ARG A 58 21.07 -5.18 -9.39
CA ARG A 58 22.43 -5.28 -9.93
C ARG A 58 22.65 -6.66 -10.53
N PRO A 59 23.49 -6.81 -11.57
CA PRO A 59 23.93 -8.14 -12.00
C PRO A 59 24.65 -8.86 -10.85
N ALA A 60 24.33 -10.12 -10.61
CA ALA A 60 24.99 -10.89 -9.55
C ALA A 60 26.47 -11.14 -9.91
N THR A 61 27.39 -10.62 -9.10
CA THR A 61 28.85 -10.70 -9.32
C THR A 61 29.41 -12.13 -9.25
N ARG A 62 28.61 -13.12 -8.82
CA ARG A 62 29.04 -14.51 -8.56
C ARG A 62 29.13 -15.43 -9.78
N LEU A 63 28.83 -14.93 -10.98
CA LEU A 63 28.93 -15.70 -12.23
C LEU A 63 30.36 -16.18 -12.59
N SER A 64 31.39 -15.77 -11.83
CA SER A 64 32.81 -16.02 -12.16
C SER A 64 33.49 -17.17 -11.38
N LEU A 65 32.90 -17.73 -10.31
CA LEU A 65 33.66 -18.64 -9.43
C LEU A 65 33.21 -20.11 -9.46
N TYR A 66 31.92 -20.41 -9.70
CA TYR A 66 31.43 -21.79 -9.83
C TYR A 66 30.19 -21.86 -10.74
N PRO A 67 30.34 -22.19 -12.04
CA PRO A 67 29.22 -22.28 -12.99
C PRO A 67 28.26 -23.47 -12.74
N VAL A 68 28.68 -24.45 -11.93
CA VAL A 68 28.07 -25.80 -11.88
C VAL A 68 26.99 -25.97 -10.79
N LEU A 69 26.72 -24.93 -9.99
CA LEU A 69 25.74 -24.99 -8.89
C LEU A 69 24.47 -24.17 -9.14
N PHE A 70 24.36 -23.51 -10.29
CA PHE A 70 23.16 -22.76 -10.62
C PHE A 70 22.15 -23.69 -11.27
N ASP A 71 21.02 -23.87 -10.58
CA ASP A 71 19.80 -24.39 -11.18
C ASP A 71 19.38 -23.39 -12.28
N GLU A 72 19.68 -23.72 -13.54
CA GLU A 72 19.37 -22.87 -14.71
C GLU A 72 17.86 -22.59 -14.83
N ASP A 73 17.03 -23.35 -14.11
CA ASP A 73 15.58 -23.22 -14.05
C ASP A 73 15.09 -22.04 -13.18
N GLN A 74 15.96 -21.34 -12.45
CA GLN A 74 15.58 -20.13 -11.70
C GLN A 74 16.13 -18.83 -12.32
N PRO A 75 15.32 -18.08 -13.09
CA PRO A 75 15.78 -16.91 -13.87
C PRO A 75 16.25 -15.73 -13.01
N HIS A 76 15.89 -15.69 -11.73
CA HIS A 76 16.20 -14.59 -10.81
C HIS A 76 17.61 -14.68 -10.20
N SER A 77 18.28 -15.82 -10.30
CA SER A 77 19.64 -16.06 -9.77
C SER A 77 20.72 -15.19 -10.40
N LYS A 78 20.40 -14.52 -11.52
CA LYS A 78 21.28 -13.61 -12.27
C LYS A 78 21.36 -12.21 -11.69
N TYR A 79 20.49 -11.88 -10.73
CA TYR A 79 20.36 -10.53 -10.17
C TYR A 79 20.54 -10.53 -8.65
N GLU A 80 21.14 -9.45 -8.16
CA GLU A 80 21.21 -9.09 -6.76
C GLU A 80 20.24 -7.92 -6.50
N PHE A 81 19.45 -8.04 -5.43
CA PHE A 81 18.48 -7.03 -5.03
C PHE A 81 18.93 -6.38 -3.73
N VAL A 82 19.18 -5.07 -3.75
CA VAL A 82 19.56 -4.29 -2.57
C VAL A 82 18.41 -3.36 -2.23
N VAL A 83 17.80 -3.59 -1.06
CA VAL A 83 16.70 -2.75 -0.56
C VAL A 83 17.24 -1.79 0.49
N THR A 84 17.04 -0.50 0.29
CA THR A 84 17.46 0.56 1.23
C THR A 84 16.30 1.49 1.54
N SER A 85 16.25 1.96 2.78
CA SER A 85 15.24 2.87 3.31
C SER A 85 15.87 3.70 4.40
N GLY A 86 15.43 4.96 4.54
CA GLY A 86 15.76 5.77 5.72
C GLY A 86 14.90 5.42 6.95
N SER A 87 13.91 4.51 6.81
CA SER A 87 13.01 4.14 7.90
C SER A 87 13.75 3.48 9.08
N PRO A 88 13.35 3.75 10.33
CA PRO A 88 13.94 3.10 11.50
C PRO A 88 13.75 1.59 11.46
N LEU A 89 14.82 0.81 11.68
CA LEU A 89 14.87 -0.66 11.58
C LEU A 89 13.81 -1.45 12.37
N ALA A 90 13.14 -0.81 13.33
CA ALA A 90 12.12 -1.42 14.19
C ALA A 90 10.69 -0.89 13.94
N ALA A 91 10.52 0.17 13.16
CA ALA A 91 9.21 0.78 12.92
C ALA A 91 8.29 -0.12 12.08
N ASP A 92 8.86 -0.91 11.19
CA ASP A 92 8.10 -1.67 10.18
C ASP A 92 7.70 -3.09 10.63
N ARG A 93 7.95 -3.47 11.91
CA ARG A 93 7.84 -4.87 12.37
C ARG A 93 6.49 -5.26 12.97
N VAL A 94 5.64 -4.30 13.35
CA VAL A 94 4.45 -4.58 14.17
C VAL A 94 3.15 -4.28 13.42
N GLY A 95 3.18 -3.45 12.37
CA GLY A 95 1.98 -3.08 11.64
C GLY A 95 2.24 -2.75 10.17
N PRO A 96 1.17 -2.52 9.40
CA PRO A 96 -0.25 -2.65 9.78
C PRO A 96 -0.73 -4.11 9.84
N THR A 97 -1.87 -4.37 10.49
CA THR A 97 -2.42 -5.72 10.66
C THR A 97 -2.66 -6.44 9.31
N ILE A 98 -3.01 -5.71 8.24
CA ILE A 98 -3.13 -6.30 6.90
C ILE A 98 -1.79 -6.87 6.40
N LEU A 99 -0.66 -6.19 6.68
CA LEU A 99 0.67 -6.63 6.27
C LEU A 99 1.04 -7.93 7.00
N ASN A 100 0.81 -7.99 8.31
CA ASN A 100 1.05 -9.19 9.11
C ASN A 100 0.25 -10.41 8.59
N LYS A 101 -1.00 -10.19 8.17
CA LYS A 101 -1.83 -11.26 7.58
C LYS A 101 -1.32 -11.70 6.21
N ILE A 102 -0.87 -10.77 5.37
CA ILE A 102 -0.28 -11.07 4.06
C ILE A 102 1.02 -11.87 4.25
N GLU A 103 1.90 -11.44 5.15
CA GLU A 103 3.14 -12.14 5.47
C GLU A 103 2.87 -13.57 5.96
N ALA A 104 1.94 -13.74 6.90
CA ALA A 104 1.56 -15.07 7.38
C ALA A 104 0.98 -15.97 6.26
N ALA A 105 0.22 -15.41 5.32
CA ALA A 105 -0.28 -16.15 4.16
C ALA A 105 0.85 -16.55 3.21
N LEU A 106 1.79 -15.65 2.93
CA LEU A 106 2.95 -15.91 2.07
C LEU A 106 3.94 -16.91 2.67
N MET A 107 4.10 -16.93 4.00
CA MET A 107 4.96 -17.89 4.70
C MET A 107 4.37 -19.30 4.78
N ASN A 108 3.05 -19.45 4.56
CA ASN A 108 2.38 -20.73 4.65
C ASN A 108 2.49 -21.52 3.33
N GLN A 109 3.46 -22.43 3.27
CA GLN A 109 3.72 -23.28 2.10
C GLN A 109 2.57 -24.23 1.74
N ASN A 110 1.57 -24.40 2.61
CA ASN A 110 0.40 -25.23 2.32
C ASN A 110 -0.68 -24.49 1.51
N LEU A 111 -0.56 -23.16 1.35
CA LEU A 111 -1.49 -22.38 0.55
C LEU A 111 -1.04 -22.37 -0.90
N SER A 112 -1.96 -22.63 -1.83
CA SER A 112 -1.70 -22.39 -3.24
C SER A 112 -1.66 -20.89 -3.54
N VAL A 113 -1.01 -20.53 -4.65
CA VAL A 113 -0.93 -19.14 -5.12
C VAL A 113 -2.32 -18.52 -5.28
N ASP A 114 -3.27 -19.26 -5.87
CA ASP A 114 -4.65 -18.79 -6.06
C ASP A 114 -5.36 -18.51 -4.72
N VAL A 115 -5.09 -19.31 -3.69
CA VAL A 115 -5.66 -19.10 -2.35
C VAL A 115 -5.07 -17.84 -1.72
N VAL A 116 -3.77 -17.60 -1.89
CA VAL A 116 -3.12 -16.35 -1.43
C VAL A 116 -3.70 -15.14 -2.17
N ASP A 117 -3.91 -15.23 -3.48
CA ASP A 117 -4.51 -14.17 -4.28
C ASP A 117 -5.93 -13.83 -3.82
N GLN A 118 -6.78 -14.84 -3.58
CA GLN A 118 -8.12 -14.63 -3.03
C GLN A 118 -8.08 -14.05 -1.61
N CYS A 119 -7.15 -14.51 -0.77
CA CYS A 119 -6.94 -13.95 0.56
C CYS A 119 -6.61 -12.46 0.48
N LEU A 120 -5.71 -12.07 -0.42
CA LEU A 120 -5.31 -10.68 -0.63
C LEU A 120 -6.48 -9.80 -1.10
N ILE A 121 -7.33 -10.31 -2.00
CA ILE A 121 -8.54 -9.62 -2.45
C ILE A 121 -9.49 -9.39 -1.26
N CYS A 122 -9.81 -10.44 -0.51
CA CYS A 122 -10.71 -10.37 0.65
C CYS A 122 -10.19 -9.40 1.72
N LEU A 123 -8.88 -9.45 2.03
CA LEU A 123 -8.26 -8.53 2.96
C LEU A 123 -8.36 -7.08 2.48
N LYS A 124 -8.05 -6.81 1.21
CA LYS A 124 -8.20 -5.47 0.64
C LYS A 124 -9.64 -4.97 0.71
N GLU A 125 -10.61 -5.81 0.42
CA GLU A 125 -12.02 -5.45 0.51
C GLU A 125 -12.46 -5.15 1.96
N GLU A 126 -12.05 -5.97 2.92
CA GLU A 126 -12.29 -5.73 4.35
C GLU A 126 -11.77 -4.35 4.77
N TRP A 127 -10.51 -4.06 4.45
CA TRP A 127 -9.86 -2.80 4.81
C TRP A 127 -10.44 -1.60 4.06
N MET A 128 -10.78 -1.76 2.78
CA MET A 128 -11.48 -0.71 2.03
C MET A 128 -12.88 -0.43 2.58
N ASN A 129 -13.58 -1.43 3.11
CA ASN A 129 -14.86 -1.21 3.77
C ASN A 129 -14.68 -0.43 5.08
N LYS A 130 -13.63 -0.71 5.87
CA LYS A 130 -13.26 0.12 7.03
C LYS A 130 -12.97 1.58 6.62
N VAL A 131 -12.25 1.80 5.51
CA VAL A 131 -12.00 3.13 4.95
C VAL A 131 -13.30 3.86 4.59
N LYS A 132 -14.24 3.18 3.93
CA LYS A 132 -15.55 3.75 3.57
C LYS A 132 -16.36 4.16 4.81
N VAL A 133 -16.39 3.31 5.83
CA VAL A 133 -17.05 3.60 7.12
C VAL A 133 -16.39 4.80 7.79
N LEU A 134 -15.06 4.82 7.89
CA LEU A 134 -14.32 5.93 8.48
C LEU A 134 -14.54 7.23 7.70
N PHE A 135 -14.55 7.20 6.37
CA PHE A 135 -14.81 8.36 5.54
C PHE A 135 -16.21 8.92 5.78
N LYS A 136 -17.25 8.07 5.83
CA LYS A 136 -18.60 8.50 6.18
C LYS A 136 -18.62 9.16 7.55
N PHE A 137 -18.08 8.50 8.55
CA PHE A 137 -18.14 8.95 9.94
C PHE A 137 -17.41 10.28 10.17
N THR A 138 -16.25 10.47 9.54
CA THR A 138 -15.37 11.63 9.77
C THR A 138 -15.59 12.78 8.81
N LYS A 139 -15.90 12.51 7.53
CA LYS A 139 -16.02 13.54 6.49
C LYS A 139 -17.45 13.92 6.16
N VAL A 140 -18.40 12.99 6.33
CA VAL A 140 -19.81 13.23 6.03
C VAL A 140 -20.57 13.60 7.29
N ASP A 141 -20.47 12.76 8.32
CA ASP A 141 -21.19 12.97 9.57
C ASP A 141 -20.45 13.92 10.54
N SER A 142 -19.19 14.30 10.21
CA SER A 142 -18.35 15.25 10.96
C SER A 142 -18.26 14.99 12.47
N ARG A 143 -18.16 13.70 12.84
CA ARG A 143 -18.15 13.26 14.24
C ARG A 143 -16.86 13.69 14.97
N PRO A 144 -16.92 13.89 16.30
CA PRO A 144 -15.76 14.29 17.08
C PRO A 144 -14.67 13.22 17.11
N LYS A 145 -13.46 13.62 17.49
CA LYS A 145 -12.29 12.74 17.55
C LYS A 145 -12.49 11.57 18.50
N GLU A 146 -13.16 11.78 19.63
CA GLU A 146 -13.43 10.73 20.63
C GLU A 146 -14.26 9.59 20.05
N ASP A 147 -15.35 9.92 19.35
CA ASP A 147 -16.19 8.94 18.68
C ASP A 147 -15.44 8.24 17.54
N THR A 148 -14.55 8.96 16.86
CA THR A 148 -13.69 8.38 15.82
C THR A 148 -12.74 7.34 16.41
N GLN A 149 -12.17 7.57 17.59
CA GLN A 149 -11.30 6.60 18.27
C GLN A 149 -12.08 5.36 18.72
N LYS A 150 -13.31 5.54 19.24
CA LYS A 150 -14.19 4.41 19.57
C LYS A 150 -14.50 3.56 18.34
N LEU A 151 -14.83 4.20 17.21
CA LEU A 151 -15.06 3.51 15.95
C LEU A 151 -13.81 2.73 15.50
N LEU A 152 -12.63 3.33 15.56
CA LEU A 152 -11.37 2.67 15.20
C LEU A 152 -11.10 1.44 16.08
N SER A 153 -11.39 1.53 17.39
CA SER A 153 -11.29 0.39 18.30
C SER A 153 -12.26 -0.74 17.93
N ILE A 154 -13.52 -0.42 17.63
CA ILE A 154 -14.54 -1.40 17.20
C ILE A 154 -14.14 -2.09 15.88
N LEU A 155 -13.55 -1.34 14.95
CA LEU A 155 -13.09 -1.87 13.66
C LEU A 155 -11.77 -2.66 13.76
N GLY A 156 -11.17 -2.78 14.95
CA GLY A 156 -9.87 -3.42 15.15
C GLY A 156 -8.75 -2.67 14.42
N ALA A 157 -8.80 -1.35 14.39
CA ALA A 157 -7.90 -0.48 13.64
C ALA A 157 -7.41 0.73 14.45
N SER A 158 -7.35 0.61 15.78
CA SER A 158 -6.88 1.67 16.69
C SER A 158 -5.37 1.81 16.74
N GLU A 159 -4.62 0.81 16.28
CA GLU A 159 -3.15 0.86 16.18
C GLU A 159 -2.67 1.95 15.22
N GLU A 160 -1.52 2.55 15.49
CA GLU A 160 -1.02 3.71 14.75
C GLU A 160 -0.88 3.45 13.24
N ASP A 161 -0.28 2.33 12.86
CA ASP A 161 -0.06 1.98 11.45
C ASP A 161 -1.36 1.68 10.71
N ASN A 162 -2.33 1.07 11.41
CA ASN A 162 -3.66 0.87 10.88
C ASN A 162 -4.36 2.21 10.61
N VAL A 163 -4.25 3.17 11.54
CA VAL A 163 -4.80 4.51 11.35
C VAL A 163 -4.12 5.24 10.20
N LYS A 164 -2.78 5.16 10.08
CA LYS A 164 -2.02 5.74 8.96
C LYS A 164 -2.44 5.13 7.62
N LEU A 165 -2.57 3.80 7.55
CA LEU A 165 -3.03 3.06 6.39
C LEU A 165 -4.44 3.50 5.96
N LEU A 166 -5.38 3.56 6.91
CA LEU A 166 -6.76 3.98 6.63
C LEU A 166 -6.83 5.40 6.08
N LYS A 167 -6.01 6.33 6.62
CA LYS A 167 -5.90 7.70 6.10
C LYS A 167 -5.34 7.73 4.68
N PHE A 168 -4.30 6.95 4.40
CA PHE A 168 -3.73 6.84 3.06
C PHE A 168 -4.73 6.26 2.06
N TRP A 169 -5.38 5.14 2.37
CA TRP A 169 -6.35 4.48 1.48
C TRP A 169 -7.62 5.30 1.22
N MET A 170 -7.96 6.23 2.12
CA MET A 170 -9.04 7.20 1.90
C MET A 170 -8.81 8.08 0.65
N THR A 171 -7.55 8.27 0.24
CA THR A 171 -7.22 8.98 -1.00
C THR A 171 -7.70 8.23 -2.24
N GLY A 172 -7.66 6.88 -2.22
CA GLY A 172 -8.07 6.02 -3.33
C GLY A 172 -9.57 5.75 -3.45
N LEU A 173 -10.40 6.30 -2.57
CA LEU A 173 -11.86 6.31 -2.76
C LEU A 173 -12.25 7.11 -4.01
N SER A 174 -13.14 6.55 -4.83
CA SER A 174 -13.54 7.14 -6.12
C SER A 174 -14.23 8.50 -5.94
N LYS A 175 -14.04 9.40 -6.93
CA LYS A 175 -14.68 10.72 -6.93
C LYS A 175 -16.20 10.60 -6.89
N THR A 176 -16.77 9.69 -7.69
CA THR A 176 -18.21 9.41 -7.72
C THR A 176 -18.76 9.00 -6.35
N TYR A 177 -18.07 8.10 -5.65
CA TYR A 177 -18.47 7.67 -4.31
C TYR A 177 -18.44 8.82 -3.30
N LYS A 178 -17.35 9.60 -3.29
CA LYS A 178 -17.21 10.78 -2.42
C LYS A 178 -18.32 11.79 -2.69
N SER A 179 -18.56 12.13 -3.95
CA SER A 179 -19.59 13.08 -4.37
C SER A 179 -20.99 12.61 -3.97
N HIS A 180 -21.33 11.35 -4.23
CA HIS A 180 -22.62 10.77 -3.85
C HIS A 180 -22.87 10.90 -2.35
N LEU A 181 -21.92 10.46 -1.53
CA LEU A 181 -22.06 10.47 -0.07
C LEU A 181 -22.18 11.89 0.51
N MET A 182 -21.48 12.85 -0.08
CA MET A 182 -21.56 14.27 0.30
C MET A 182 -22.88 14.92 -0.16
N SER A 183 -23.43 14.52 -1.30
CA SER A 183 -24.71 15.04 -1.80
C SER A 183 -25.91 14.54 -1.02
N THR A 184 -25.85 13.33 -0.44
CA THR A 184 -26.94 12.78 0.39
C THR A 184 -27.20 13.64 1.63
N VAL A 185 -26.19 14.32 2.17
CA VAL A 185 -26.35 15.26 3.30
C VAL A 185 -26.83 16.64 2.84
N ARG A 186 -26.57 17.02 1.58
CA ARG A 186 -26.93 18.32 1.00
C ARG A 186 -28.31 18.34 0.33
N SER A 187 -29.15 17.34 0.54
CA SER A 187 -30.57 17.40 0.17
C SER A 187 -31.37 17.84 1.39
N PRO A 188 -31.78 19.13 1.50
CA PRO A 188 -32.74 19.54 2.51
C PRO A 188 -34.14 19.34 1.95
N THR A 189 -34.83 18.27 2.36
CA THR A 189 -36.30 18.01 2.30
C THR A 189 -36.51 16.48 2.36
N SER A 190 -37.46 15.88 3.05
CA SER A 190 -38.67 16.33 3.75
C SER A 190 -39.26 15.09 4.44
N LEU A 191 -39.59 15.16 5.74
CA LEU A 191 -40.63 14.40 6.47
C LEU A 191 -40.41 14.70 7.98
N GLU A 192 -41.02 15.79 8.45
CA GLU A 192 -42.18 15.78 9.37
C GLU A 192 -41.78 15.42 10.81
N SER A 193 -41.54 16.37 11.71
CA SER A 193 -42.58 17.10 12.45
C SER A 193 -43.88 16.30 12.63
N ARG A 194 -43.87 15.37 13.59
CA ARG A 194 -45.09 14.95 14.29
C ARG A 194 -45.00 15.40 15.74
N THR A 195 -45.78 16.43 16.02
CA THR A 195 -46.46 16.69 17.29
C THR A 195 -47.07 15.43 17.87
#